data_AF-A0A7C2W6B4-F1
#
_entry.id   AF-A0A7C2W6B4-F1
#
_cell.length_a   1.000
_cell.length_b   1.000
_cell.length_c   1.000
_cell.angle_alpha   90.00
_cell.angle_beta   90.00
_cell.angle_gamma   90.00
#
_symmetry.space_group_name_H-M   'P 1'
#
loop_
_entity.id
_entity.type
_entity.pdbx_description
1 polymer ?
#
loop_
_entity_poly.entity_id
_entity_poly.type
_entity_poly.pdbx_seq_one_letter_code
_entity_poly.pdbx_strand_id
1 'polypeptide(L)'
;DSSDGLAWSLHELSKASNVGFEIEAMPLAPEAREFAKMHGLDPIELCFYGGEEYELVVTVKPKLWRKAQKAVEEAGGKLIKIGRTVEKKGIYLKVKDGTVPLEPRGWEHFRREK
;
A
#
# COMPACT_ATOMS: atom_id res chain seq x y z
N ASP A 1 2.26 -10.98 1.53
CA ASP A 1 1.19 -10.32 2.32
C ASP A 1 1.80 -9.10 2.99
N SER A 2 0.97 -8.22 3.55
CA SER A 2 1.40 -7.03 4.29
C SER A 2 1.17 -7.24 5.77
N SER A 3 2.26 -7.44 6.50
CA SER A 3 2.27 -7.60 7.97
C SER A 3 3.12 -6.54 8.68
N ASP A 4 4.12 -5.97 8.00
CA ASP A 4 5.04 -4.98 8.59
C ASP A 4 4.73 -3.54 8.13
N GLY A 5 3.57 -3.36 7.49
CA GLY A 5 3.13 -2.11 6.86
C GLY A 5 3.16 -2.17 5.33
N LEU A 6 2.21 -1.46 4.71
CA LEU A 6 2.04 -1.45 3.26
C LEU A 6 3.25 -0.85 2.53
N ALA A 7 3.87 0.20 3.08
CA ALA A 7 5.06 0.79 2.45
C ALA A 7 6.21 -0.23 2.38
N TRP A 8 6.50 -0.93 3.48
CA TRP A 8 7.53 -1.97 3.52
C TRP A 8 7.25 -3.08 2.49
N SER A 9 6.02 -3.57 2.46
CA SER A 9 5.59 -4.62 1.53
C SER A 9 5.74 -4.20 0.06
N LEU A 10 5.43 -2.94 -0.26
CA LEU A 10 5.62 -2.38 -1.60
C LEU A 10 7.11 -2.25 -1.97
N HIS A 11 7.98 -1.91 -1.02
CA HIS A 11 9.42 -1.87 -1.23
C HIS A 11 10.00 -3.28 -1.47
N GLU A 12 9.57 -4.28 -0.72
CA GLU A 12 9.97 -5.67 -0.94
C GLU A 12 9.51 -6.19 -2.32
N LEU A 13 8.25 -5.90 -2.71
CA LEU A 13 7.74 -6.24 -4.05
C LEU A 13 8.51 -5.51 -5.17
N SER A 14 8.83 -4.23 -4.96
CA SER A 14 9.60 -3.39 -5.87
C SER A 14 11.00 -3.97 -6.12
N LYS A 15 11.68 -4.37 -5.05
CA LYS A 15 13.00 -5.00 -5.07
C LYS A 15 12.96 -6.35 -5.79
N ALA A 16 12.01 -7.22 -5.45
CA ALA A 16 11.90 -8.56 -6.03
C ALA A 16 11.51 -8.53 -7.52
N SER A 17 10.65 -7.58 -7.92
CA SER A 17 10.12 -7.51 -9.29
C SER A 17 10.89 -6.54 -10.19
N ASN A 18 11.84 -5.78 -9.63
CA ASN A 18 12.57 -4.73 -10.32
C ASN A 18 11.63 -3.72 -11.01
N VAL A 19 10.66 -3.16 -10.27
CA VAL A 19 9.73 -2.09 -10.70
C VAL A 19 9.56 -1.05 -9.60
N GLY A 20 9.00 0.13 -9.88
CA GLY A 20 8.48 1.04 -8.86
C GLY A 20 6.96 1.07 -8.82
N PHE A 21 6.40 1.86 -7.91
CA PHE A 21 4.95 1.97 -7.72
C PHE A 21 4.50 3.42 -7.57
N GLU A 22 3.42 3.77 -8.27
CA GLU A 22 2.66 5.00 -8.06
C GLU A 22 1.33 4.65 -7.40
N ILE A 23 1.14 5.09 -6.16
CA ILE A 23 -0.07 4.91 -5.38
C ILE A 23 -0.99 6.10 -5.62
N GLU A 24 -2.19 5.83 -6.14
CA GLU A 24 -3.19 6.82 -6.53
C GLU A 24 -4.33 6.92 -5.51
N ALA A 25 -4.54 5.88 -4.71
CA ALA A 25 -5.58 5.81 -3.70
C ALA A 25 -5.08 5.07 -2.45
N MET A 26 -5.25 5.69 -1.28
CA MET A 26 -4.94 5.06 0.01
C MET A 26 -6.05 4.07 0.39
N PRO A 27 -5.74 2.78 0.63
CA PRO A 27 -6.72 1.79 1.10
C PRO A 27 -7.01 1.95 2.61
N LEU A 28 -7.39 3.16 3.03
CA LEU A 28 -7.70 3.46 4.43
C LEU A 28 -9.21 3.34 4.67
N ALA A 29 -9.58 2.49 5.63
CA ALA A 29 -10.97 2.32 6.05
C ALA A 29 -11.58 3.63 6.57
N PRO A 30 -12.89 3.90 6.35
CA PRO A 30 -13.56 5.10 6.86
C PRO A 30 -13.40 5.30 8.38
N GLU A 31 -13.47 4.21 9.15
CA GLU A 31 -13.35 4.20 10.60
C GLU A 31 -11.93 4.60 11.03
N ALA A 32 -10.90 4.11 10.33
CA ALA A 32 -9.52 4.49 10.57
C ALA A 32 -9.27 5.97 10.23
N ARG A 33 -9.93 6.50 9.19
CA ARG A 33 -9.89 7.93 8.85
C ARG A 33 -10.55 8.79 9.92
N GLU A 34 -11.69 8.35 10.46
CA GLU A 34 -12.37 9.03 11.56
C GLU A 34 -11.52 9.01 12.84
N PHE A 35 -10.95 7.85 13.18
CA PHE A 35 -10.01 7.69 14.28
C PHE A 35 -8.82 8.65 14.15
N ALA A 36 -8.20 8.72 12.97
CA ALA A 36 -7.10 9.64 12.70
C ALA A 36 -7.49 11.09 12.99
N LYS A 37 -8.69 11.50 12.54
CA LYS A 37 -9.22 12.84 12.76
C LYS A 37 -9.48 13.13 14.23
N MET A 38 -10.09 12.19 14.97
CA MET A 38 -10.39 12.35 16.40
C MET A 38 -9.13 12.49 17.25
N HIS A 39 -8.05 11.81 16.87
CA HIS A 39 -6.80 11.77 17.64
C HIS A 39 -5.68 12.65 17.07
N GLY A 40 -5.94 13.40 16.00
CA GLY A 40 -4.93 14.27 15.36
C GLY A 40 -3.76 13.49 14.74
N LEU A 41 -3.99 12.26 14.29
CA LEU A 41 -2.99 11.41 13.65
C LEU A 41 -2.95 11.63 12.14
N ASP A 42 -1.78 11.40 11.53
CA ASP A 42 -1.64 11.44 10.08
C ASP A 42 -2.24 10.16 9.45
N PRO A 43 -3.25 10.27 8.56
CA PRO A 43 -3.81 9.12 7.85
C PRO A 43 -2.81 8.41 6.93
N ILE A 44 -1.78 9.09 6.44
CA ILE A 44 -0.70 8.46 5.66
C ILE A 44 0.08 7.51 6.58
N GLU A 45 0.41 7.95 7.80
CA GLU A 45 1.13 7.09 8.74
C GLU A 45 0.34 5.83 9.10
N LEU A 46 -0.94 5.98 9.40
CA LEU A 46 -1.82 4.84 9.70
C LEU A 46 -2.00 3.89 8.51
N CYS A 47 -2.02 4.41 7.28
CA CYS A 47 -2.27 3.59 6.10
C CYS A 47 -1.03 2.81 5.63
N PHE A 48 0.17 3.39 5.78
CA PHE A 48 1.38 2.87 5.13
C PHE A 48 2.41 2.31 6.10
N TYR A 49 2.40 2.75 7.36
CA TYR A 49 3.44 2.42 8.34
C TYR A 49 2.85 1.85 9.63
N GLY A 50 1.63 1.29 9.57
CA GLY A 50 1.03 0.53 10.66
C GLY A 50 1.70 -0.84 10.82
N GLY A 51 1.13 -1.86 10.20
CA GLY A 51 1.47 -3.27 10.37
C GLY A 51 0.29 -4.08 10.91
N GLU A 52 0.52 -5.39 10.98
CA GLU A 52 -0.42 -6.42 11.46
C GLU A 52 -1.76 -6.47 10.69
N GLU A 53 -1.81 -5.95 9.46
CA GLU A 53 -3.04 -5.98 8.67
C GLU A 53 -3.29 -7.37 8.06
N TYR A 54 -2.23 -8.12 7.75
CA TYR A 54 -2.26 -9.44 7.09
C TYR A 54 -3.03 -9.45 5.77
N GLU A 55 -3.04 -8.32 5.07
CA GLU A 55 -3.75 -8.14 3.80
C GLU A 55 -2.88 -8.53 2.59
N LEU A 56 -3.52 -8.90 1.49
CA LEU A 56 -2.81 -9.27 0.25
C LEU A 56 -2.52 -8.05 -0.62
N VAL A 57 -1.26 -7.89 -1.00
CA VAL A 57 -0.81 -6.89 -2.00
C VAL A 57 -0.44 -7.63 -3.28
N VAL A 58 -1.14 -7.33 -4.38
CA VAL A 58 -0.97 -8.01 -5.67
C VAL A 58 -0.93 -7.04 -6.83
N THR A 59 -0.22 -7.41 -7.90
CA THR A 59 -0.22 -6.68 -9.18
C THR A 59 -0.97 -7.47 -10.25
N VAL A 60 -1.86 -6.80 -10.99
CA VAL A 60 -2.67 -7.43 -12.05
C VAL A 60 -2.48 -6.66 -13.35
N LYS A 61 -2.22 -7.36 -14.46
CA LYS A 61 -2.19 -6.74 -15.78
C LYS A 61 -3.54 -6.07 -16.08
N PRO A 62 -3.61 -4.84 -16.61
CA PRO A 62 -4.87 -4.11 -16.81
C PRO A 62 -5.96 -4.92 -17.54
N LYS A 63 -5.57 -5.67 -18.58
CA LYS A 63 -6.48 -6.53 -19.36
C LYS A 63 -7.12 -7.68 -18.56
N LEU A 64 -6.54 -8.05 -17.41
CA LEU A 64 -7.03 -9.12 -16.53
C LEU A 64 -7.77 -8.58 -15.31
N TRP A 65 -7.86 -7.26 -15.12
CA TRP A 65 -8.43 -6.66 -13.92
C TRP A 65 -9.85 -7.16 -13.62
N ARG A 66 -10.75 -7.11 -14.60
CA ARG A 66 -12.14 -7.57 -14.43
C ARG A 66 -12.24 -9.05 -14.06
N LYS A 67 -11.36 -9.88 -14.66
CA LYS A 67 -11.31 -11.32 -14.34
C LYS A 67 -10.83 -11.56 -12.90
N ALA A 68 -9.76 -10.87 -12.50
CA ALA A 68 -9.22 -10.97 -11.14
C ALA A 68 -10.23 -10.47 -10.10
N GLN A 69 -10.88 -9.34 -10.36
CA GLN A 69 -11.91 -8.80 -9.49
C GLN A 69 -13.05 -9.81 -9.29
N LYS A 70 -13.60 -10.37 -10.38
CA LYS A 70 -14.67 -11.36 -10.29
C LYS A 70 -14.25 -12.61 -9.51
N ALA A 71 -13.04 -13.11 -9.77
CA ALA A 71 -12.54 -14.31 -9.08
C ALA A 71 -12.40 -14.08 -7.55
N VAL A 72 -11.97 -12.89 -7.15
CA VAL A 72 -11.85 -12.53 -5.72
C VAL A 72 -13.23 -12.31 -5.09
N GLU A 73 -14.16 -11.67 -5.80
CA GLU A 73 -15.56 -11.53 -5.34
C GLU A 73 -16.25 -12.88 -5.17
N GLU A 74 -16.06 -13.82 -6.10
CA GLU A 74 -16.58 -15.21 -6.01
C GLU A 74 -15.99 -15.98 -4.81
N ALA A 75 -14.77 -15.64 -4.39
CA ALA A 75 -14.12 -16.18 -3.21
C ALA A 75 -14.51 -15.46 -1.90
N GLY A 76 -15.42 -14.47 -1.97
CA GLY A 76 -15.87 -13.69 -0.81
C GLY A 76 -14.95 -12.53 -0.41
N GLY A 77 -13.95 -12.19 -1.23
CA GLY A 77 -13.03 -11.08 -1.01
C GLY A 77 -13.36 -9.84 -1.83
N LYS A 78 -12.50 -8.82 -1.72
CA LYS A 78 -12.60 -7.59 -2.51
C LYS A 78 -11.21 -7.13 -2.94
N LEU A 79 -11.04 -6.79 -4.22
CA LEU A 79 -9.86 -6.09 -4.69
C LEU A 79 -10.07 -4.58 -4.62
N ILE A 80 -9.09 -3.89 -4.03
CA ILE A 80 -9.03 -2.43 -4.01
C ILE A 80 -7.88 -2.01 -4.92
N LYS A 81 -8.20 -1.25 -5.98
CA LYS A 81 -7.16 -0.69 -6.84
C LYS A 81 -6.55 0.52 -6.15
N ILE A 82 -5.29 0.40 -5.72
CA ILE A 82 -4.58 1.47 -5.01
C ILE A 82 -3.61 2.25 -5.90
N GLY A 83 -3.24 1.74 -7.07
CA GLY A 83 -2.25 2.37 -7.93
C GLY A 83 -1.81 1.51 -9.11
N ARG A 84 -0.55 1.71 -9.53
CA ARG A 84 0.08 1.02 -10.67
C ARG A 84 1.59 0.84 -10.50
N THR A 85 2.15 -0.16 -11.18
CA THR A 85 3.60 -0.33 -11.34
C THR A 85 4.15 0.62 -12.40
N VAL A 86 5.36 1.11 -12.21
CA VAL A 86 6.11 1.98 -13.14
C VAL A 86 7.56 1.51 -13.30
N GLU A 87 8.23 1.94 -14.37
CA GLU A 87 9.65 1.61 -14.58
C GLU A 87 10.58 2.37 -13.63
N LYS A 88 10.23 3.62 -13.31
CA LYS A 88 10.97 4.47 -12.38
C LYS A 88 10.97 3.83 -10.99
N LYS A 89 12.16 3.67 -10.39
CA LYS A 89 12.32 3.12 -9.05
C LYS A 89 11.76 4.04 -7.98
N GLY A 90 11.32 3.44 -6.87
CA GLY A 90 10.74 4.13 -5.74
C GLY A 90 9.23 3.91 -5.64
N ILE A 91 8.69 4.29 -4.50
CA ILE A 91 7.27 4.20 -4.16
C ILE A 91 6.79 5.63 -3.91
N TYR A 92 5.78 6.07 -4.65
CA TYR A 92 5.28 7.45 -4.58
C TYR A 92 3.77 7.46 -4.39
N LEU A 93 3.30 8.20 -3.39
CA LEU A 93 1.88 8.48 -3.20
C LEU A 93 1.51 9.78 -3.91
N LYS A 94 0.48 9.72 -4.76
CA LYS A 94 -0.11 10.89 -5.40
C LYS A 94 -0.99 11.65 -4.39
N VAL A 95 -0.69 12.92 -4.21
CA VAL A 95 -1.46 13.88 -3.39
C VAL A 95 -1.99 14.99 -4.28
N LYS A 96 -2.80 15.91 -3.74
CA LYS A 96 -3.38 17.01 -4.52
C LYS A 96 -2.32 17.84 -5.26
N ASP A 97 -1.22 18.13 -4.60
CA ASP A 97 -0.18 19.06 -5.07
C ASP A 97 1.09 18.36 -5.59
N GLY A 98 0.98 17.08 -6.00
CA GLY A 98 2.09 16.34 -6.58
C GLY A 98 2.22 14.93 -6.03
N THR A 99 3.45 14.54 -5.70
CA THR A 99 3.75 13.20 -5.17
C THR A 99 4.63 13.29 -3.95
N VAL A 100 4.35 12.48 -2.94
CA VAL A 100 5.20 12.29 -1.77
C VAL A 100 5.89 10.91 -1.84
N PRO A 101 7.19 10.80 -1.56
CA PRO A 101 7.85 9.51 -1.48
C PRO A 101 7.34 8.74 -0.26
N LEU A 102 7.13 7.44 -0.41
CA LEU A 102 6.92 6.52 0.71
C LEU A 102 8.25 5.83 1.01
N GLU A 103 8.82 6.16 2.16
CA GLU A 103 10.11 5.61 2.59
C GLU A 103 9.98 4.12 2.95
N PRO A 104 11.06 3.31 2.86
CA PRO A 104 11.05 1.92 3.27
C PRO A 104 11.07 1.81 4.80
N ARG A 105 9.96 2.22 5.42
CA ARG A 105 9.70 2.09 6.85
C ARG A 105 8.63 1.02 7.07
N GLY A 106 8.81 0.28 8.14
CA GLY A 106 7.93 -0.78 8.61
C GLY A 106 8.46 -1.32 9.92
N TRP A 107 7.83 -2.37 10.43
CA TRP A 107 8.32 -3.07 11.61
C TRP A 107 9.59 -3.87 11.27
N GLU A 108 10.63 -3.74 12.13
CA GLU A 108 11.87 -4.51 12.04
C GLU A 108 12.29 -4.93 13.45
N HIS A 109 12.37 -6.23 13.72
CA HIS A 109 12.64 -6.78 15.07
C HIS A 109 13.92 -6.26 15.73
N PHE A 110 14.96 -6.00 14.94
CA PHE A 110 16.27 -5.57 15.44
C PHE A 110 16.72 -4.30 14.73
N ARG A 111 15.82 -3.33 14.63
CA ARG A 111 16.13 -2.04 14.02
C ARG A 111 17.30 -1.40 14.76
N ARG A 112 18.44 -1.26 14.09
CA ARG A 112 19.55 -0.47 14.62
C ARG A 112 19.19 0.99 14.44
N GLU A 113 19.13 1.74 15.55
CA GLU A 113 19.06 3.19 15.48
C GLU A 113 20.26 3.70 14.66
N LYS A 114 20.01 4.64 13.75
CA LYS A 114 21.04 5.29 12.93
C LYS A 114 21.66 6.45 13.67
#